data_AF-A0A0R2JTV7-F1
#
_entry.id   AF-A0A0R2JTV7-F1
#
_cell.length_a   1.000
_cell.length_b   1.000
_cell.length_c   1.000
_cell.angle_alpha   90.00
_cell.angle_beta   90.00
_cell.angle_gamma   90.00
#
_symmetry.space_group_name_H-M   'P 1'
#
loop_
_entity.id
_entity.type
_entity.pdbx_description
1 polymer ?
#
loop_
_entity_poly.entity_id
_entity_poly.type
_entity_poly.pdbx_seq_one_letter_code
_entity_poly.pdbx_strand_id
1 'polypeptide(L)'
;MKIMNRKKLIKKLKKNNQIKKQTPTYIEQLNQYRTDFNDYPEIKFLLNNALMADHLLSLGKLPQEIPNLELPDDIQDKIYQQINAKYPLGDPRGDQEWDKISAKLPKVDQQLRSFRDYLEDQYGMWAYISSSFTNQLAKYLDGKPTLEVMAGNGYISKGLRDNQANVIATG
;
A
#
# COMPACT_ATOMS: atom_id res chain seq x y z
N MET A 1 5.77 -53.61 -15.59
CA MET A 1 6.24 -52.41 -14.85
C MET A 1 6.78 -51.39 -15.87
N LYS A 2 6.04 -50.34 -16.20
CA LYS A 2 6.39 -49.38 -17.27
C LYS A 2 7.36 -48.34 -16.72
N ILE A 3 8.63 -48.40 -17.12
CA ILE A 3 9.67 -47.44 -16.69
C ILE A 3 9.32 -46.07 -17.27
N MET A 4 8.95 -45.14 -16.41
CA MET A 4 8.64 -43.77 -16.80
C MET A 4 9.92 -43.07 -17.25
N ASN A 5 9.94 -42.61 -18.51
CA ASN A 5 11.15 -42.10 -19.17
C ASN A 5 11.59 -40.75 -18.57
N ARG A 6 12.71 -40.75 -17.83
CA ARG A 6 13.30 -39.63 -17.08
C ARG A 6 13.40 -38.32 -17.89
N LYS A 7 13.62 -38.42 -19.21
CA LYS A 7 13.69 -37.26 -20.12
C LYS A 7 12.35 -36.54 -20.29
N LYS A 8 11.22 -37.27 -20.26
CA LYS A 8 9.87 -36.66 -20.30
C LYS A 8 9.53 -35.97 -18.97
N LEU A 9 10.00 -36.51 -17.85
CA LEU A 9 9.84 -35.91 -16.53
C LEU A 9 10.59 -34.57 -16.43
N ILE A 10 11.86 -34.55 -16.85
CA ILE A 10 12.69 -33.33 -16.88
C ILE A 10 12.12 -32.28 -17.84
N LYS A 11 11.58 -32.68 -18.99
CA LYS A 11 10.95 -31.75 -19.94
C LYS A 11 9.65 -31.16 -19.39
N LYS A 12 8.87 -31.92 -18.60
CA LYS A 12 7.69 -31.39 -17.86
C LYS A 12 8.10 -30.44 -16.74
N LEU A 13 9.15 -30.77 -15.98
CA LEU A 13 9.69 -29.90 -14.93
C LEU A 13 10.23 -28.57 -15.51
N LYS A 14 10.91 -28.60 -16.65
CA LYS A 14 11.35 -27.38 -17.37
C LYS A 14 10.21 -26.57 -17.98
N LYS A 15 9.09 -27.21 -18.37
CA LYS A 15 7.89 -26.51 -18.85
C LYS A 15 7.12 -25.84 -17.70
N ASN A 16 7.11 -26.45 -16.52
CA ASN A 16 6.53 -25.86 -15.30
C ASN A 16 7.43 -24.77 -14.70
N ASN A 17 8.75 -24.85 -14.92
CA ASN A 17 9.71 -23.79 -14.58
C ASN A 17 9.91 -22.77 -15.72
N GLN A 18 8.94 -22.62 -16.62
CA GLN A 18 8.82 -21.33 -17.30
C GLN A 18 8.43 -20.33 -16.22
N ILE A 19 9.45 -19.65 -15.68
CA ILE A 19 9.33 -18.53 -14.76
C ILE A 19 8.47 -17.50 -15.48
N LYS A 20 7.14 -17.60 -15.34
CA LYS A 20 6.26 -16.45 -15.51
C LYS A 20 6.85 -15.44 -14.54
N LYS A 21 7.41 -14.34 -15.05
CA LYS A 21 7.79 -13.20 -14.21
C LYS A 21 6.56 -12.95 -13.33
N GLN A 22 6.67 -13.27 -12.04
CA GLN A 22 5.57 -13.07 -11.12
C GLN A 22 5.29 -11.57 -11.16
N THR A 23 4.05 -11.20 -11.50
CA THR A 23 3.64 -9.80 -11.39
C THR A 23 3.88 -9.40 -9.94
N PRO A 24 4.64 -8.32 -9.69
CA PRO A 24 4.90 -7.91 -8.31
C PRO A 24 3.56 -7.66 -7.61
N THR A 25 3.42 -8.16 -6.40
CA THR A 25 2.29 -7.86 -5.51
C THR A 25 2.18 -6.34 -5.32
N TYR A 26 1.00 -5.87 -4.94
CA TYR A 26 0.75 -4.45 -4.70
C TYR A 26 1.83 -3.79 -3.81
N ILE A 27 2.18 -4.41 -2.69
CA ILE A 27 3.20 -3.91 -1.75
C ILE A 27 4.62 -3.92 -2.34
N GLU A 28 4.96 -4.91 -3.16
CA GLU A 28 6.23 -4.92 -3.89
C GLU A 28 6.32 -3.76 -4.90
N GLN A 29 5.22 -3.45 -5.59
CA GLN A 29 5.16 -2.29 -6.49
C GLN A 29 5.33 -0.98 -5.73
N LEU A 30 4.66 -0.81 -4.59
CA LEU A 30 4.83 0.39 -3.75
C LEU A 30 6.27 0.54 -3.25
N ASN A 31 6.93 -0.54 -2.84
CA ASN A 31 8.34 -0.51 -2.44
C ASN A 31 9.27 -0.15 -3.61
N GLN A 32 8.97 -0.62 -4.81
CA GLN A 32 9.69 -0.23 -6.00
C GLN A 32 9.53 1.27 -6.28
N TYR A 33 8.30 1.80 -6.25
CA TYR A 33 8.07 3.23 -6.42
C TYR A 33 8.73 4.06 -5.31
N ARG A 34 8.74 3.58 -4.06
CA ARG A 34 9.42 4.25 -2.95
C ARG A 34 10.91 4.41 -3.21
N THR A 35 11.51 3.43 -3.89
CA THR A 35 12.91 3.47 -4.31
C THR A 35 13.10 4.39 -5.52
N ASP A 36 12.22 4.28 -6.52
CA ASP A 36 12.27 5.10 -7.74
C ASP A 36 12.10 6.60 -7.47
N PHE A 37 11.27 6.96 -6.48
CA PHE A 37 10.96 8.32 -6.09
C PHE A 37 11.69 8.75 -4.81
N ASN A 38 12.83 8.14 -4.49
CA ASN A 38 13.56 8.39 -3.24
C ASN A 38 13.91 9.87 -3.02
N ASP A 39 14.17 10.59 -4.11
CA ASP A 39 14.61 11.99 -4.10
C ASP A 39 13.44 12.98 -4.11
N TYR A 40 12.20 12.50 -4.10
CA TYR A 40 10.97 13.31 -4.11
C TYR A 40 10.18 13.09 -2.80
N PRO A 41 10.41 13.92 -1.77
CA PRO A 41 9.92 13.67 -0.41
C PRO A 41 8.40 13.54 -0.32
N GLU A 42 7.64 14.33 -1.09
CA GLU A 42 6.17 14.33 -1.07
C GLU A 42 5.61 12.97 -1.54
N ILE A 43 6.11 12.44 -2.66
CA ILE A 43 5.71 11.12 -3.18
C ILE A 43 6.13 10.02 -2.21
N LYS A 44 7.38 10.10 -1.72
CA LYS A 44 7.92 9.14 -0.75
C LYS A 44 7.12 9.13 0.55
N PHE A 45 6.64 10.27 1.01
CA PHE A 45 5.80 10.39 2.20
C PHE A 45 4.48 9.62 2.02
N LEU A 46 3.78 9.81 0.90
CA LEU A 46 2.53 9.09 0.60
C LEU A 46 2.75 7.58 0.54
N LEU A 47 3.80 7.15 -0.16
CA LEU A 47 4.18 5.73 -0.26
C LEU A 47 4.50 5.11 1.10
N ASN A 48 5.25 5.82 1.95
CA ASN A 48 5.57 5.36 3.29
C ASN A 48 4.32 5.21 4.16
N ASN A 49 3.32 6.09 4.02
CA ASN A 49 2.08 6.01 4.78
C ASN A 49 1.29 4.73 4.42
N ALA A 50 1.14 4.44 3.12
CA ALA A 50 0.48 3.21 2.66
C ALA A 50 1.23 1.96 3.12
N LEU A 51 2.55 1.92 2.96
CA LEU A 51 3.40 0.79 3.38
C LEU A 51 3.40 0.58 4.90
N MET A 52 3.38 1.66 5.68
CA MET A 52 3.32 1.57 7.14
C MET A 52 1.96 1.10 7.62
N ALA A 53 0.87 1.54 6.98
CA ALA A 53 -0.47 1.06 7.27
C ALA A 53 -0.59 -0.45 7.01
N ASP A 54 -0.10 -0.94 5.86
CA ASP A 54 0.00 -2.37 5.57
C ASP A 54 0.83 -3.12 6.62
N HIS A 55 2.02 -2.62 6.93
CA HIS A 55 2.88 -3.27 7.92
C HIS A 55 2.18 -3.40 9.28
N LEU A 56 1.48 -2.38 9.77
CA LEU A 56 0.73 -2.46 11.02
C LEU A 56 -0.41 -3.48 10.94
N LEU A 57 -1.17 -3.50 9.84
CA LEU A 57 -2.27 -4.45 9.63
C LEU A 57 -1.77 -5.90 9.57
N SER A 58 -0.64 -6.14 8.91
CA SER A 58 -0.01 -7.48 8.85
C SER A 58 0.42 -8.00 10.22
N LEU A 59 0.70 -7.08 11.16
CA LEU A 59 1.00 -7.38 12.57
C LEU A 59 -0.25 -7.47 13.45
N GLY A 60 -1.46 -7.37 12.87
CA GLY A 60 -2.71 -7.34 13.62
C GLY A 60 -2.84 -6.08 14.49
N LYS A 61 -2.29 -4.95 14.05
CA LYS A 61 -2.44 -3.65 14.71
C LYS A 61 -3.24 -2.71 13.82
N LEU A 62 -4.07 -1.86 14.42
CA LEU A 62 -4.75 -0.82 13.66
C LEU A 62 -3.72 0.21 13.16
N PRO A 63 -3.86 0.68 11.91
CA PRO A 63 -2.94 1.64 11.35
C PRO A 63 -3.15 3.04 11.96
N GLN A 64 -2.21 3.95 11.68
CA GLN A 64 -2.36 5.36 12.00
C GLN A 64 -3.29 6.05 10.99
N GLU A 65 -3.72 7.27 11.30
CA GLU A 65 -4.32 8.12 10.27
C GLU A 65 -3.30 8.38 9.15
N ILE A 66 -3.80 8.44 7.92
CA ILE A 66 -3.00 8.66 6.72
C ILE A 66 -3.49 9.92 6.01
N PRO A 67 -2.60 10.63 5.29
CA PRO A 67 -3.02 11.71 4.41
C PRO A 67 -3.89 11.17 3.27
N ASN A 68 -4.49 12.09 2.50
CA ASN A 68 -5.07 11.73 1.22
C ASN A 68 -3.97 11.13 0.32
N LEU A 69 -4.15 9.88 -0.13
CA LEU A 69 -3.17 9.15 -0.93
C LEU A 69 -3.33 9.50 -2.41
N GLU A 70 -3.06 10.77 -2.70
CA GLU A 70 -3.16 11.35 -4.03
C GLU A 70 -1.95 12.25 -4.22
N LEU A 71 -1.37 12.24 -5.43
CA LEU A 71 -0.30 13.17 -5.72
C LEU A 71 -0.85 14.62 -5.79
N PRO A 72 -0.11 15.62 -5.30
CA PRO A 72 -0.46 17.03 -5.50
C PRO A 72 -0.51 17.39 -6.99
N ASP A 73 -1.41 18.29 -7.38
CA ASP A 73 -1.56 18.71 -8.78
C ASP A 73 -0.28 19.36 -9.35
N ASP A 74 0.51 20.01 -8.49
CA ASP A 74 1.76 20.71 -8.85
C ASP A 74 3.00 19.80 -8.87
N ILE A 75 2.83 18.49 -8.69
CA ILE A 75 3.96 17.57 -8.50
C ILE A 75 4.87 17.50 -9.73
N GLN A 76 4.31 17.62 -10.94
CA GLN A 76 5.09 17.61 -12.18
C GLN A 76 6.01 18.84 -12.27
N ASP A 77 5.49 20.01 -11.91
CA ASP A 77 6.26 21.26 -11.92
C ASP A 77 7.38 21.21 -10.89
N LYS A 78 7.12 20.68 -9.69
CA LYS A 78 8.13 20.48 -8.64
C LYS A 78 9.26 19.55 -9.09
N ILE A 79 8.91 18.42 -9.72
CA ILE A 79 9.90 17.48 -10.27
C ILE A 79 10.74 18.17 -11.35
N TYR A 80 10.10 18.90 -12.27
CA TYR A 80 10.78 19.60 -13.35
C TYR A 80 11.76 20.66 -12.80
N GLN A 81 11.31 21.46 -11.83
CA GLN A 81 12.17 22.45 -11.15
C GLN A 81 13.35 21.80 -10.44
N GLN A 82 13.14 20.67 -9.75
CA GLN A 82 14.20 19.94 -9.06
C GLN A 82 15.24 19.36 -10.04
N ILE A 83 14.81 18.84 -11.18
CA ILE A 83 15.71 18.34 -12.23
C ILE A 83 16.51 19.50 -12.84
N ASN A 84 15.87 20.63 -13.15
CA ASN A 84 16.55 21.82 -13.69
C ASN A 84 17.52 22.47 -12.69
N ALA A 85 17.33 22.28 -11.39
CA ALA A 85 18.30 22.70 -10.39
C ALA A 85 19.54 21.78 -10.34
N LYS A 86 19.41 20.54 -10.80
CA LYS A 86 20.46 19.50 -10.78
C LYS A 86 21.27 19.45 -12.09
N TYR A 87 20.63 19.71 -13.22
CA TYR A 87 21.25 19.66 -14.54
C TYR A 87 21.18 21.02 -15.25
N PRO A 88 22.26 21.49 -15.89
CA PRO A 88 22.22 22.68 -16.72
C PRO A 88 21.21 22.55 -17.87
N LEU A 89 20.69 23.69 -18.33
CA LEU A 89 19.79 23.73 -19.48
C LEU A 89 20.45 23.12 -20.72
N GLY A 90 19.77 22.16 -21.37
CA GLY A 90 20.26 21.45 -22.55
C GLY A 90 21.15 20.23 -22.24
N ASP A 91 21.29 19.83 -20.97
CA ASP A 91 21.95 18.58 -20.60
C ASP A 91 21.02 17.37 -20.84
N PRO A 92 21.36 16.44 -21.75
CA PRO A 92 20.52 15.28 -22.06
C PRO A 92 20.21 14.37 -20.87
N ARG A 93 21.00 14.44 -19.80
CA ARG A 93 20.78 13.65 -18.57
C ARG A 93 19.55 14.14 -17.81
N GLY A 94 19.27 15.45 -17.84
CA GLY A 94 18.07 16.03 -17.25
C GLY A 94 16.82 15.52 -17.97
N ASP A 95 16.82 15.56 -19.29
CA ASP A 95 15.73 15.05 -20.13
C ASP A 95 15.48 13.55 -19.89
N GLN A 96 16.55 12.75 -19.82
CA GLN A 96 16.45 11.32 -19.51
C GLN A 96 15.86 11.05 -18.12
N GLU A 97 16.23 11.85 -17.11
CA GLU A 97 15.67 11.71 -15.76
C GLU A 97 14.19 12.11 -15.74
N TRP A 98 13.84 13.21 -16.42
CA TRP A 98 12.46 13.67 -16.58
C TRP A 98 11.58 12.62 -17.25
N ASP A 99 11.99 12.08 -18.40
CA ASP A 99 11.25 11.08 -19.14
C ASP A 99 11.01 9.81 -18.30
N LYS A 100 12.03 9.38 -17.55
CA LYS A 100 11.93 8.22 -16.66
C LYS A 100 10.93 8.44 -15.53
N ILE A 101 10.95 9.60 -14.89
CA ILE A 101 10.11 9.91 -13.73
C ILE A 101 8.67 10.21 -14.16
N SER A 102 8.48 11.06 -15.17
CA SER A 102 7.17 11.42 -15.72
C SER A 102 6.41 10.19 -16.23
N ALA A 103 7.08 9.23 -16.87
CA ALA A 103 6.45 7.99 -17.33
C ALA A 103 5.96 7.07 -16.18
N LYS A 104 6.51 7.22 -14.97
CA LYS A 104 6.11 6.45 -13.78
C LYS A 104 5.06 7.17 -12.93
N LEU A 105 4.96 8.49 -13.07
CA LEU A 105 4.13 9.33 -12.22
C LEU A 105 2.64 8.96 -12.24
N PRO A 106 1.99 8.73 -13.41
CA PRO A 106 0.59 8.28 -13.43
C PRO A 106 0.40 6.90 -12.79
N LYS A 107 1.42 6.04 -12.85
CA LYS A 107 1.34 4.69 -12.30
C LYS A 107 1.41 4.71 -10.79
N VAL A 108 2.30 5.52 -10.21
CA VAL A 108 2.38 5.64 -8.74
C VAL A 108 1.14 6.32 -8.18
N ASP A 109 0.60 7.35 -8.86
CA ASP A 109 -0.67 7.97 -8.45
C ASP A 109 -1.82 6.96 -8.46
N GLN A 110 -1.94 6.17 -9.52
CA GLN A 110 -2.92 5.08 -9.57
C GLN A 110 -2.74 4.07 -8.43
N GLN A 111 -1.50 3.66 -8.12
CA GLN A 111 -1.26 2.71 -7.01
C GLN A 111 -1.65 3.30 -5.65
N LEU A 112 -1.38 4.59 -5.41
CA LEU A 112 -1.79 5.27 -4.19
C LEU A 112 -3.32 5.31 -4.05
N ARG A 113 -4.02 5.64 -5.14
CA ARG A 113 -5.49 5.67 -5.18
C ARG A 113 -6.13 4.29 -5.01
N SER A 114 -5.49 3.24 -5.54
CA SER A 114 -5.93 1.85 -5.38
C SER A 114 -5.61 1.22 -4.03
N PHE A 115 -5.07 1.97 -3.06
CA PHE A 115 -4.79 1.45 -1.73
C PHE A 115 -6.06 0.94 -1.02
N ARG A 116 -7.20 1.59 -1.24
CA ARG A 116 -8.48 1.13 -0.69
C ARG A 116 -8.83 -0.27 -1.18
N ASP A 117 -8.74 -0.51 -2.49
CA ASP A 117 -9.07 -1.81 -3.09
C ASP A 117 -8.16 -2.90 -2.52
N TYR A 118 -6.87 -2.59 -2.33
CA TYR A 118 -5.92 -3.47 -1.67
C TYR A 118 -6.34 -3.84 -0.23
N LEU A 119 -6.79 -2.87 0.56
CA LEU A 119 -7.24 -3.10 1.94
C LEU A 119 -8.52 -3.94 2.00
N GLU A 120 -9.43 -3.75 1.04
CA GLU A 120 -10.62 -4.58 0.89
C GLU A 120 -10.24 -6.02 0.55
N ASP A 121 -9.42 -6.22 -0.49
CA ASP A 121 -9.04 -7.54 -0.97
C ASP A 121 -8.19 -8.35 0.02
N GLN A 122 -7.22 -7.70 0.67
CA GLN A 122 -6.28 -8.40 1.56
C GLN A 122 -6.79 -8.54 2.99
N TYR A 123 -7.50 -7.52 3.48
CA TYR A 123 -7.86 -7.40 4.89
C TYR A 123 -9.38 -7.42 5.11
N GLY A 124 -10.21 -7.44 4.06
CA GLY A 124 -11.66 -7.31 4.18
C GLY A 124 -12.07 -5.99 4.85
N MET A 125 -11.24 -4.96 4.72
CA MET A 125 -11.43 -3.67 5.40
C MET A 125 -12.09 -2.67 4.44
N TRP A 126 -13.42 -2.62 4.49
CA TRP A 126 -14.27 -1.78 3.62
C TRP A 126 -14.17 -0.27 3.87
N ALA A 127 -13.82 0.10 5.10
CA ALA A 127 -13.58 1.48 5.54
C ALA A 127 -12.25 1.54 6.28
N TYR A 128 -11.48 2.61 6.08
CA TYR A 128 -10.19 2.77 6.73
C TYR A 128 -10.37 3.04 8.23
N ILE A 129 -10.11 2.04 9.08
CA ILE A 129 -10.25 2.15 10.54
C ILE A 129 -8.89 2.42 11.17
N SER A 130 -8.67 3.65 11.65
CA SER A 130 -7.43 4.03 12.32
C SER A 130 -7.48 3.80 13.84
N SER A 131 -6.30 3.67 14.43
CA SER A 131 -6.11 3.66 15.88
C SER A 131 -6.58 4.95 16.56
N SER A 132 -6.35 6.11 15.92
CA SER A 132 -6.84 7.41 16.41
C SER A 132 -8.37 7.46 16.44
N PHE A 133 -9.04 7.04 15.35
CA PHE A 133 -10.50 7.00 15.27
C PHE A 133 -11.10 6.12 16.38
N THR A 134 -10.59 4.91 16.56
CA THR A 134 -11.12 3.99 17.57
C THR A 134 -10.85 4.45 19.01
N ASN A 135 -9.73 5.13 19.26
CA ASN A 135 -9.47 5.80 20.54
C ASN A 135 -10.48 6.93 20.82
N GLN A 136 -10.73 7.79 19.83
CA GLN A 136 -11.73 8.86 19.96
C GLN A 136 -13.14 8.29 20.17
N LEU A 137 -13.49 7.22 19.45
CA LEU A 137 -14.76 6.53 19.64
C LEU A 137 -14.88 5.91 21.04
N ALA A 138 -13.82 5.26 21.54
CA ALA A 138 -13.81 4.70 22.90
C ALA A 138 -14.05 5.78 23.96
N LYS A 139 -13.39 6.94 23.82
CA LYS A 139 -13.59 8.10 24.70
C LYS A 139 -15.02 8.63 24.62
N TYR A 140 -15.60 8.71 23.42
CA TYR A 140 -16.98 9.14 23.23
C TYR A 140 -17.99 8.19 23.89
N LEU A 141 -17.74 6.88 23.84
CA LEU A 141 -18.61 5.87 24.46
C LEU A 141 -18.53 5.90 25.99
N ASP A 142 -17.43 6.40 26.57
CA ASP A 142 -17.29 6.66 28.01
C ASP A 142 -17.65 5.45 28.88
N GLY A 143 -17.12 4.27 28.51
CA GLY A 143 -17.33 3.02 29.24
C GLY A 143 -18.73 2.40 29.13
N LYS A 144 -19.67 3.02 28.40
CA LYS A 144 -21.01 2.49 28.21
C LYS A 144 -20.97 1.13 27.47
N PRO A 145 -21.74 0.13 27.92
CA PRO A 145 -21.90 -1.12 27.19
C PRO A 145 -22.39 -0.82 25.76
N THR A 146 -21.62 -1.28 24.77
CA THR A 146 -21.84 -0.97 23.36
C THR A 146 -21.99 -2.25 22.56
N LEU A 147 -22.96 -2.25 21.64
CA LEU A 147 -23.15 -3.32 20.67
C LEU A 147 -22.70 -2.84 19.29
N GLU A 148 -21.66 -3.46 18.74
CA GLU A 148 -21.30 -3.31 17.32
C GLU A 148 -22.07 -4.33 16.49
N VAL A 149 -22.90 -3.84 15.58
CA VAL A 149 -23.73 -4.65 14.69
C VAL A 149 -23.02 -4.81 13.35
N MET A 150 -22.93 -6.05 12.85
CA MET A 150 -22.25 -6.39 11.59
C MET A 150 -20.78 -5.93 11.59
N ALA A 151 -20.03 -6.38 12.60
CA ALA A 151 -18.64 -6.02 12.81
C ALA A 151 -17.70 -6.48 11.68
N GLY A 152 -18.15 -7.40 10.82
CA GLY A 152 -17.32 -7.98 9.75
C GLY A 152 -16.04 -8.59 10.33
N ASN A 153 -14.88 -8.12 9.85
CA ASN A 153 -13.58 -8.55 10.37
C ASN A 153 -13.21 -7.92 11.74
N GLY A 154 -14.07 -7.08 12.32
CA GLY A 154 -13.99 -6.65 13.71
C GLY A 154 -12.94 -5.58 14.01
N TYR A 155 -12.54 -4.77 13.03
CA TYR A 155 -11.52 -3.72 13.22
C TYR A 155 -11.93 -2.66 14.26
N ILE A 156 -13.20 -2.23 14.26
CA ILE A 156 -13.70 -1.26 15.24
C ILE A 156 -13.71 -1.90 16.63
N SER A 157 -14.34 -3.06 16.80
CA SER A 157 -14.33 -3.84 18.05
C SER A 157 -12.93 -4.06 18.60
N LYS A 158 -11.98 -4.40 17.73
CA LYS A 158 -10.58 -4.56 18.13
C LYS A 158 -10.03 -3.26 18.70
N GLY A 159 -10.15 -2.15 17.98
CA GLY A 159 -9.67 -0.85 18.45
C GLY A 159 -10.35 -0.39 19.73
N LEU A 160 -11.65 -0.63 19.87
CA LEU A 160 -12.40 -0.34 21.09
C LEU A 160 -11.87 -1.15 22.28
N ARG A 161 -11.64 -2.47 22.11
CA ARG A 161 -11.06 -3.33 23.15
C ARG A 161 -9.63 -2.94 23.50
N ASP A 162 -8.81 -2.60 22.50
CA ASP A 162 -7.44 -2.11 22.70
C ASP A 162 -7.43 -0.80 23.53
N ASN A 163 -8.51 -0.01 23.47
CA ASN A 163 -8.75 1.18 24.29
C ASN A 163 -9.65 0.92 25.52
N GLN A 164 -9.78 -0.33 25.97
CA GLN A 164 -10.52 -0.75 27.18
C GLN A 164 -12.03 -0.43 27.19
N ALA A 165 -12.64 -0.22 26.02
CA ALA A 165 -14.08 0.00 25.92
C ALA A 165 -14.87 -1.31 26.07
N ASN A 166 -16.08 -1.22 26.64
CA ASN A 166 -16.99 -2.35 26.82
C ASN A 166 -17.83 -2.58 25.54
N VAL A 167 -17.34 -3.43 24.64
CA VAL A 167 -17.99 -3.71 23.36
C VAL A 167 -18.27 -5.20 23.14
N ILE A 168 -19.50 -5.49 22.71
CA ILE A 168 -19.95 -6.77 22.18
C ILE A 168 -20.11 -6.63 20.66
N ALA A 169 -19.59 -7.58 19.89
CA ALA A 169 -19.60 -7.53 18.43
C ALA A 169 -20.46 -8.66 17.87
N THR A 170 -21.27 -8.38 16.84
CA THR A 170 -21.99 -9.41 16.08
C THR A 170 -21.42 -9.52 14.67
N GLY A 171 -21.26 -10.75 14.18
CA GLY A 171 -20.80 -11.06 12.81
C GLY A 171 -21.95 -11.35 11.87
#